data_AF-A0A1A7Y7Z2-F1
#
_entry.id   AF-A0A1A7Y7Z2-F1
#
_cell.length_a   1.000
_cell.length_b   1.000
_cell.length_c   1.000
_cell.angle_alpha   90.00
_cell.angle_beta   90.00
_cell.angle_gamma   90.00
#
_symmetry.space_group_name_H-M   'P 1'
#
loop_
_entity.id
_entity.type
_entity.pdbx_description
1 polymer ?
#
loop_
_entity_poly.entity_id
_entity_poly.type
_entity_poly.pdbx_seq_one_letter_code
_entity_poly.pdbx_strand_id
1 'polypeptide(L)'
;LRLPVNVLNAVVEAITSSSLIQEFSSGFWDGTKLACWMKGETPWKFFPKLSIYLRATNTSQSFRITILPQLYVQPIADVDGTLDCFRFGLSSSANGLVIGATVMEG
;
A
#
# COMPACT_ATOMS: atom_id res chain seq x y z
N LEU A 1 -4.44 5.57 -1.26
CA LEU A 1 -3.78 6.16 -2.47
C LEU A 1 -4.41 5.50 -3.70
N ARG A 2 -4.86 6.26 -4.71
CA ARG A 2 -5.44 5.65 -5.92
C ARG A 2 -4.54 5.82 -7.13
N LEU A 3 -4.34 4.76 -7.88
CA LEU A 3 -3.42 4.69 -9.02
C LEU A 3 -4.17 4.32 -10.30
N PRO A 4 -3.73 4.80 -11.49
CA PRO A 4 -4.18 4.24 -12.76
C PRO A 4 -4.00 2.71 -12.77
N VAL A 5 -4.91 1.97 -13.39
CA VAL A 5 -4.96 0.50 -13.34
C VAL A 5 -3.60 -0.14 -13.66
N ASN A 6 -2.95 0.29 -14.74
CA ASN A 6 -1.66 -0.27 -15.16
C ASN A 6 -0.55 0.03 -14.13
N VAL A 7 -0.59 1.19 -13.48
CA VAL A 7 0.37 1.56 -12.43
C VAL A 7 0.11 0.76 -11.16
N LEU A 8 -1.16 0.56 -10.78
CA LEU A 8 -1.51 -0.29 -9.64
C LEU A 8 -1.01 -1.72 -9.84
N ASN A 9 -1.27 -2.30 -11.02
CA ASN A 9 -0.84 -3.66 -11.34
C ASN A 9 0.68 -3.80 -11.26
N ALA A 10 1.43 -2.86 -11.83
CA ALA A 10 2.89 -2.85 -11.76
C ALA A 10 3.42 -2.70 -10.32
N VAL A 11 2.75 -1.89 -9.49
CA VAL A 11 3.10 -1.74 -8.07
C VAL A 11 2.83 -3.04 -7.31
N VAL A 12 1.68 -3.69 -7.52
CA VAL A 12 1.35 -4.96 -6.88
C VAL A 12 2.37 -6.03 -7.29
N GLU A 13 2.68 -6.14 -8.59
CA GLU A 13 3.68 -7.07 -9.10
C GLU A 13 5.06 -6.85 -8.48
N ALA A 14 5.51 -5.59 -8.39
CA ALA A 14 6.78 -5.22 -7.75
C ALA A 14 6.79 -5.54 -6.23
N ILE A 15 5.67 -5.36 -5.53
CA ILE A 15 5.56 -5.75 -4.11
C ILE A 15 5.61 -7.27 -3.99
N THR A 16 4.82 -7.99 -4.79
CA THR A 16 4.77 -9.47 -4.72
C THR A 16 6.10 -10.12 -5.06
N SER A 17 6.84 -9.58 -6.03
CA SER A 17 8.16 -10.11 -6.42
C SER A 17 9.28 -9.81 -5.43
N SER A 18 9.13 -8.77 -4.61
CA SER A 18 10.12 -8.38 -3.61
C SER A 18 9.78 -8.81 -2.18
N SER A 19 8.54 -9.25 -1.94
CA SER A 19 8.08 -9.68 -0.61
C SER A 19 8.64 -11.07 -0.24
N LEU A 20 8.91 -11.25 1.06
CA LEU A 20 9.36 -12.53 1.62
C LEU A 20 8.21 -13.54 1.83
N ILE A 21 6.95 -13.13 1.64
CA ILE A 21 5.77 -14.01 1.71
C ILE A 21 5.43 -14.42 0.29
N GLN A 22 5.34 -15.74 0.06
CA GLN A 22 5.16 -16.29 -1.27
C GLN A 22 3.77 -16.01 -1.87
N GLU A 23 2.70 -15.90 -1.08
CA GLU A 23 1.36 -15.61 -1.63
C GLU A 23 0.47 -14.85 -0.65
N PHE A 24 0.25 -13.56 -0.92
CA PHE A 24 -0.97 -12.90 -0.46
C PHE A 24 -2.12 -13.33 -1.37
N SER A 25 -3.30 -13.60 -0.80
CA SER A 25 -4.47 -13.90 -1.62
C SER A 25 -4.74 -12.76 -2.60
N SER A 26 -5.14 -13.07 -3.84
CA SER A 26 -5.48 -12.06 -4.85
C SER A 26 -6.47 -11.01 -4.33
N GLY A 27 -7.42 -11.47 -3.51
CA GLY A 27 -8.42 -10.60 -2.86
C GLY A 27 -7.85 -9.58 -1.86
N PHE A 28 -6.62 -9.76 -1.37
CA PHE A 28 -5.98 -8.73 -0.53
C PHE A 28 -5.65 -7.49 -1.37
N TRP A 29 -5.12 -7.69 -2.58
CA TRP A 29 -4.64 -6.61 -3.45
C TRP A 29 -5.77 -5.80 -4.09
N ASP A 30 -6.92 -6.41 -4.33
CA ASP A 30 -8.12 -5.70 -4.81
C ASP A 30 -8.98 -5.15 -3.66
N GLY A 31 -8.61 -5.43 -2.41
CA GLY A 31 -9.28 -4.96 -1.20
C GLY A 31 -10.55 -5.74 -0.82
N THR A 32 -10.83 -6.88 -1.47
CA THR A 32 -11.99 -7.74 -1.14
C THR A 32 -11.75 -8.68 0.04
N LYS A 33 -10.49 -8.92 0.41
CA LYS A 33 -10.08 -9.77 1.54
C LYS A 33 -9.11 -9.03 2.46
N LEU A 34 -9.11 -9.43 3.72
CA LEU A 34 -8.16 -8.99 4.73
C LEU A 34 -6.98 -9.97 4.83
N ALA A 35 -5.82 -9.46 5.21
CA ALA A 35 -4.70 -10.26 5.67
C ALA A 35 -4.57 -10.09 7.18
N CYS A 36 -4.52 -11.19 7.92
CA CYS A 36 -4.55 -11.18 9.38
C CYS A 36 -3.34 -11.89 9.96
N TRP A 37 -2.83 -11.36 11.07
CA TRP A 37 -1.76 -11.95 11.86
C TRP A 37 -2.21 -12.14 13.30
N MET A 38 -1.46 -12.93 14.07
CA MET A 38 -1.68 -13.04 15.51
C MET A 38 -1.56 -11.67 16.16
N LYS A 39 -2.41 -11.38 17.14
CA LYS A 39 -2.42 -10.09 17.83
C LYS A 39 -1.03 -9.68 18.33
N GLY A 40 -0.64 -8.45 18.04
CA GLY A 40 0.68 -7.90 18.34
C GLY A 40 1.74 -8.14 17.27
N GLU A 41 1.50 -9.04 16.31
CA GLU A 41 2.34 -9.17 15.12
C GLU A 41 1.96 -8.12 14.08
N THR A 42 2.93 -7.75 13.23
CA THR A 42 2.71 -6.75 12.20
C THR A 42 3.31 -7.18 10.86
N PRO A 43 2.67 -6.79 9.74
CA PRO A 43 3.12 -7.22 8.44
C PRO A 43 4.19 -6.31 7.83
N TRP A 44 4.59 -5.23 8.50
CA TRP A 44 5.36 -4.13 7.90
C TRP A 44 6.66 -4.57 7.23
N LYS A 45 7.34 -5.58 7.78
CA LYS A 45 8.59 -6.12 7.23
C LYS A 45 8.44 -6.79 5.85
N PHE A 46 7.21 -7.16 5.48
CA PHE A 46 6.92 -7.82 4.20
C PHE A 46 6.58 -6.83 3.08
N PHE A 47 6.43 -5.56 3.41
CA PHE A 47 5.97 -4.52 2.51
C PHE A 47 7.05 -3.45 2.32
N PRO A 48 7.36 -3.04 1.08
CA PRO A 48 8.39 -2.04 0.82
C PRO A 48 7.92 -0.62 1.15
N LYS A 49 8.85 0.32 1.26
CA LYS A 49 8.50 1.74 1.21
C LYS A 49 8.16 2.12 -0.23
N LEU A 50 7.14 2.95 -0.44
CA LEU A 50 6.79 3.47 -1.76
C LEU A 50 7.34 4.90 -1.90
N SER A 51 7.98 5.22 -3.02
CA SER A 51 8.47 6.57 -3.27
C SER A 51 7.81 7.16 -4.51
N ILE A 52 7.24 8.36 -4.39
CA ILE A 52 6.68 9.12 -5.51
C ILE A 52 7.57 10.31 -5.76
N TYR A 53 8.18 10.36 -6.94
CA TYR A 53 8.97 11.50 -7.37
C TYR A 53 8.04 12.55 -7.97
N LEU A 54 8.15 13.76 -7.45
CA LEU A 54 7.38 14.92 -7.89
C LEU A 54 8.35 15.96 -8.46
N ARG A 55 7.91 16.60 -9.54
CA ARG A 55 8.65 17.71 -10.15
C ARG A 55 8.76 18.85 -9.15
N ALA A 56 9.98 19.36 -8.95
CA ALA A 56 10.21 20.57 -8.17
C ALA A 56 9.84 21.83 -8.97
N THR A 57 9.83 22.99 -8.33
CA THR A 57 9.57 24.28 -9.01
C THR A 57 10.58 24.55 -10.13
N ASN A 58 11.83 24.15 -9.92
CA ASN A 58 12.86 24.18 -10.95
C ASN A 58 12.68 23.00 -11.92
N THR A 59 12.66 23.31 -13.22
CA THR A 59 12.21 22.39 -14.27
C THR A 59 13.06 21.13 -14.46
N SER A 60 14.24 21.07 -13.86
CA SER A 60 15.18 19.95 -13.94
C SER A 60 15.41 19.27 -12.58
N GLN A 61 14.67 19.67 -11.55
CA GLN A 61 14.80 19.10 -10.21
C GLN A 61 13.54 18.31 -9.85
N SER A 62 13.72 17.31 -8.98
CA SER A 62 12.63 16.56 -8.38
C SER A 62 12.90 16.38 -6.89
N PHE A 63 11.84 16.15 -6.15
CA PHE A 63 11.91 15.65 -4.78
C PHE A 63 11.06 14.38 -4.71
N ARG A 64 11.27 13.56 -3.68
CA ARG A 64 10.44 12.38 -3.46
C ARG A 64 9.72 12.49 -2.13
N ILE A 65 8.48 12.02 -2.11
CA ILE A 65 7.77 11.66 -0.89
C ILE A 65 7.88 10.15 -0.72
N THR A 66 8.12 9.70 0.51
CA THR A 66 8.25 8.26 0.83
C THR A 66 7.15 7.84 1.77
N ILE A 67 6.32 6.90 1.33
CA ILE A 67 5.17 6.37 2.04
C ILE A 67 5.62 5.07 2.70
N LEU A 68 5.44 4.98 4.03
CA LEU A 68 5.75 3.79 4.79
C LEU A 68 4.63 2.74 4.68
N PRO A 69 4.94 1.43 4.84
CA PRO A 69 3.94 0.35 4.85
C PRO A 69 2.73 0.60 5.74
N GLN A 70 2.94 1.18 6.92
CA GLN A 70 1.92 1.47 7.92
C GLN A 70 0.78 2.35 7.38
N LEU A 71 1.07 3.16 6.36
CA LEU A 71 0.08 4.07 5.77
C LEU A 71 -0.80 3.37 4.73
N TYR A 72 -0.21 2.48 3.92
CA TYR A 72 -0.91 1.81 2.80
C TYR A 72 -1.27 0.35 3.08
N VAL A 73 -0.88 -0.21 4.22
CA VAL A 73 -1.39 -1.48 4.75
C VAL A 73 -2.10 -1.12 6.05
N GLN A 74 -3.41 -0.93 5.96
CA GLN A 74 -4.18 -0.23 6.97
C GLN A 74 -4.83 -1.22 7.95
N PRO A 75 -4.71 -1.03 9.27
CA PRO A 75 -5.40 -1.87 10.23
C PRO A 75 -6.91 -1.70 10.06
N ILE A 76 -7.63 -2.82 10.19
CA ILE A 76 -9.08 -2.87 10.35
C ILE A 76 -9.37 -3.12 11.82
N ALA A 77 -10.46 -2.52 12.33
CA ALA A 77 -10.88 -2.72 13.70
C ALA A 77 -11.05 -4.21 14.03
N ASP A 78 -10.73 -4.57 15.28
CA ASP A 78 -10.57 -5.93 15.82
C ASP A 78 -11.68 -6.88 15.34
N VAL A 79 -11.33 -7.88 14.52
CA VAL A 79 -12.28 -8.78 13.85
C VAL A 79 -12.70 -9.93 14.78
N ASP A 80 -11.87 -10.30 15.76
CA ASP A 80 -12.15 -11.45 16.65
C ASP A 80 -11.35 -11.45 17.98
N GLY A 81 -10.74 -10.32 18.37
CA GLY A 81 -9.99 -10.17 19.63
C GLY A 81 -8.60 -10.83 19.65
N THR A 82 -8.33 -11.75 18.73
CA THR A 82 -7.13 -12.59 18.67
C THR A 82 -6.22 -12.30 17.47
N LEU A 83 -6.73 -11.57 16.47
CA LEU A 83 -6.05 -11.29 15.22
C LEU A 83 -6.01 -9.79 14.95
N ASP A 84 -4.86 -9.30 14.50
CA ASP A 84 -4.74 -7.97 13.90
C ASP A 84 -4.87 -8.13 12.38
N CYS A 85 -5.93 -7.56 11.82
CA CYS A 85 -6.25 -7.66 10.40
C CYS A 85 -5.97 -6.34 9.67
N PHE A 86 -5.50 -6.46 8.44
CA PHE A 86 -5.09 -5.34 7.61
C PHE A 86 -5.73 -5.43 6.23
N ARG A 87 -6.05 -4.28 5.66
CA ARG A 87 -6.47 -4.12 4.27
C ARG A 87 -5.39 -3.43 3.44
N PHE A 88 -5.38 -3.69 2.14
CA PHE A 88 -4.56 -2.93 1.22
C PHE A 88 -5.18 -1.55 0.96
N GLY A 89 -4.43 -0.50 1.23
CA GLY A 89 -4.83 0.91 1.14
C GLY A 89 -4.56 1.57 -0.22
N LEU A 90 -4.14 0.78 -1.22
CA LEU A 90 -4.07 1.21 -2.61
C LEU A 90 -5.29 0.70 -3.38
N SER A 91 -5.78 1.49 -4.32
CA SER A 91 -6.88 1.07 -5.19
C SER A 91 -6.79 1.68 -6.58
N SER A 92 -7.57 1.15 -7.51
CA SER A 92 -7.56 1.62 -8.90
C SER A 92 -8.32 2.94 -9.05
N SER A 93 -7.96 3.70 -10.08
CA SER A 93 -8.61 4.93 -10.49
C SER A 93 -8.72 5.01 -12.01
N ALA A 94 -9.91 5.32 -12.50
CA ALA A 94 -10.14 5.64 -13.91
C ALA A 94 -9.76 7.09 -14.26
N ASN A 95 -9.53 7.95 -13.25
CA ASN A 95 -9.36 9.40 -13.41
C ASN A 95 -7.94 9.89 -13.09
N GLY A 96 -6.95 8.99 -13.13
CA GLY A 96 -5.54 9.32 -12.83
C GLY A 96 -5.14 9.07 -11.37
N LEU A 97 -3.95 9.58 -11.01
CA LEU A 97 -3.36 9.47 -9.67
C LEU A 97 -4.12 10.34 -8.65
N VAL A 98 -4.50 9.76 -7.51
CA VAL A 98 -5.12 10.48 -6.39
C VAL A 98 -4.28 10.28 -5.12
N ILE A 99 -3.60 11.36 -4.71
CA ILE A 99 -2.90 11.46 -3.43
C ILE A 99 -3.95 11.79 -2.35
N GLY A 100 -4.53 10.75 -1.75
CA GLY A 100 -5.53 10.88 -0.69
C GLY A 100 -4.95 10.73 0.73
N ALA A 101 -5.83 10.56 1.72
CA ALA A 101 -5.50 10.48 3.15
C ALA A 101 -4.33 9.53 3.48
N THR A 102 -4.30 8.33 2.89
CA THR A 102 -3.17 7.37 2.98
C THR A 102 -1.80 8.01 2.81
N VAL A 103 -1.65 9.01 1.95
CA VAL A 103 -0.37 9.68 1.72
C VAL A 103 -0.24 10.94 2.56
N MET A 104 -1.34 11.64 2.84
CA MET A 104 -1.36 12.92 3.56
C MET A 104 -1.22 12.77 5.09
N GLU A 105 -1.47 11.59 5.64
CA GLU A 105 -1.31 11.29 7.07
C GLU A 105 0.15 10.99 7.49
N GLY A 106 1.07 10.84 6.52
CA GLY A 106 2.49 10.60 6.75
C GLY A 106 3.35 11.84 6.58
#